data_AF-A0AB39RLD7-F1
#
_entry.id   AF-A0AB39RLD7-F1
#
_cell.length_a   1.000
_cell.length_b   1.000
_cell.length_c   1.000
_cell.angle_alpha   90.00
_cell.angle_beta   90.00
_cell.angle_gamma   90.00
#
_symmetry.space_group_name_H-M   'P 1'
#
loop_
_entity.id
_entity.type
_entity.pdbx_description
1 polymer ?
#
loop_
_entity_poly.entity_id
_entity_poly.type
_entity_poly.pdbx_seq_one_letter_code
_entity_poly.pdbx_strand_id
1 'polypeptide(L)'
;MAQTRTEEFLMDLDEGMLAYFREMAHEMVTRFGISRAEAVARINRAYEGRKFAPYPDLMCHELPEYWGYGLYFKPNAGRLPDDDPDTDLSVWEVRPAPPRHSPVWTLEA
;
A
#
# COMPACT_ATOMS: atom_id res chain seq x y z
N MET A 1 -3.98 -10.25 19.58
CA MET A 1 -5.38 -9.99 19.17
C MET A 1 -5.73 -10.96 18.05
N ALA A 2 -7.00 -11.28 17.82
CA ALA A 2 -7.39 -12.10 16.67
C ALA A 2 -7.25 -11.26 15.38
N GLN A 3 -6.78 -11.88 14.30
CA GLN A 3 -6.76 -11.24 12.98
C GLN A 3 -8.17 -11.31 12.38
N THR A 4 -8.63 -10.24 11.74
CA THR A 4 -9.95 -10.21 11.10
C THR A 4 -9.92 -9.26 9.91
N ARG A 5 -10.57 -9.65 8.81
CA ARG A 5 -10.78 -8.78 7.66
C ARG A 5 -11.57 -7.53 8.03
N THR A 6 -11.14 -6.39 7.49
CA THR A 6 -11.83 -5.10 7.68
C THR A 6 -12.61 -4.72 6.43
N GLU A 7 -13.42 -3.66 6.52
CA GLU A 7 -14.05 -3.07 5.34
C GLU A 7 -13.01 -2.46 4.39
N GLU A 8 -11.89 -1.93 4.91
CA GLU A 8 -10.84 -1.31 4.11
C GLU A 8 -9.97 -2.35 3.38
N PHE A 9 -9.43 -3.32 4.12
CA PHE A 9 -8.38 -4.22 3.63
C PHE A 9 -8.87 -5.65 3.44
N LEU A 10 -8.47 -6.29 2.34
CA LEU A 10 -8.85 -7.68 2.01
C LEU A 10 -8.07 -8.76 2.75
N MET A 11 -7.15 -8.37 3.62
CA MET A 11 -6.32 -9.24 4.43
C MET A 11 -6.94 -9.35 5.82
N ASP A 12 -6.83 -10.53 6.43
CA ASP A 12 -7.08 -10.66 7.87
C ASP A 12 -5.91 -10.03 8.62
N LEU A 13 -6.16 -8.93 9.34
CA LEU A 13 -5.13 -8.18 10.04
C LEU A 13 -5.51 -8.09 11.53
N ASP A 14 -4.52 -8.18 12.41
CA ASP A 14 -4.72 -7.75 13.80
C ASP A 14 -4.62 -6.22 13.90
N GLU A 15 -4.84 -5.67 15.09
CA GLU A 15 -4.85 -4.21 15.30
C GLU A 15 -3.53 -3.53 14.87
N GLY A 16 -2.38 -4.15 15.14
CA GLY A 16 -1.08 -3.58 14.80
C GLY A 16 -0.82 -3.62 13.29
N MET A 17 -1.13 -4.73 12.64
CA MET A 17 -1.01 -4.84 11.19
C MET A 17 -2.02 -3.93 10.48
N LEU A 18 -3.23 -3.77 11.01
CA LEU A 18 -4.21 -2.82 10.49
C LEU A 18 -3.70 -1.37 10.57
N ALA A 19 -3.10 -0.99 11.70
CA ALA A 19 -2.49 0.33 11.85
C ALA A 19 -1.37 0.56 10.83
N TYR A 20 -0.48 -0.43 10.66
CA TYR A 20 0.60 -0.40 9.66
C TYR A 20 0.09 -0.24 8.22
N PHE A 21 -0.97 -0.97 7.84
CA PHE A 21 -1.58 -0.85 6.51
C PHE A 21 -2.29 0.50 6.30
N ARG A 22 -2.92 1.05 7.35
CA ARG A 22 -3.52 2.40 7.30
C ARG A 22 -2.47 3.50 7.16
N GLU A 23 -1.33 3.34 7.82
CA GLU A 23 -0.18 4.24 7.68
C GLU A 23 0.41 4.17 6.27
N MET A 24 0.58 2.97 5.70
CA MET A 24 0.97 2.82 4.29
C MET A 24 0.03 3.58 3.34
N ALA A 25 -1.28 3.41 3.51
CA ALA A 25 -2.25 4.14 2.70
C ALA A 25 -2.15 5.66 2.91
N HIS A 26 -1.88 6.11 4.14
CA HIS A 26 -1.67 7.53 4.45
C HIS A 26 -0.42 8.09 3.74
N GLU A 27 0.70 7.39 3.82
CA GLU A 27 1.95 7.79 3.14
C GLU A 27 1.76 7.89 1.63
N MET A 28 1.04 6.94 1.01
CA MET A 28 0.72 7.00 -0.42
C MET A 28 -0.13 8.23 -0.79
N VAL A 29 -1.11 8.61 0.04
CA VAL A 29 -1.92 9.81 -0.17
C VAL A 29 -1.05 11.06 -0.06
N THR A 30 -0.28 11.18 1.03
CA THR A 30 0.53 12.36 1.34
C THR A 30 1.64 12.58 0.31
N ARG A 31 2.31 11.51 -0.14
CA ARG A 31 3.47 11.61 -1.04
C ARG A 31 3.09 11.60 -2.52
N PHE A 32 2.08 10.83 -2.91
CA PHE A 32 1.76 10.62 -4.33
C PHE A 32 0.54 11.41 -4.80
N GLY A 33 -0.22 12.02 -3.88
CA GLY A 33 -1.38 12.85 -4.21
C GLY A 33 -2.59 12.05 -4.73
N ILE A 34 -2.64 10.74 -4.49
CA ILE A 34 -3.79 9.89 -4.85
C ILE A 34 -4.87 9.90 -3.76
N SER A 35 -6.08 9.49 -4.10
CA SER A 35 -7.14 9.32 -3.10
C SER A 35 -6.84 8.15 -2.16
N ARG A 36 -7.42 8.19 -0.95
CA ARG A 36 -7.34 7.07 -0.01
C ARG A 36 -7.93 5.78 -0.61
N ALA A 37 -9.01 5.89 -1.37
CA ALA A 37 -9.62 4.75 -2.05
C ALA A 37 -8.64 4.09 -3.04
N GLU A 38 -7.89 4.88 -3.82
CA GLU A 38 -6.88 4.33 -4.73
C GLU A 38 -5.70 3.71 -3.97
N ALA A 39 -5.22 4.36 -2.90
CA ALA A 39 -4.16 3.81 -2.06
C ALA A 39 -4.56 2.43 -1.49
N VAL A 40 -5.75 2.34 -0.89
CA VAL A 40 -6.31 1.08 -0.38
C VAL A 40 -6.49 0.05 -1.49
N ALA A 41 -7.01 0.44 -2.66
CA ALA A 41 -7.17 -0.47 -3.79
C ALA A 41 -5.84 -1.04 -4.31
N ARG A 42 -4.77 -0.23 -4.32
CA ARG A 42 -3.42 -0.67 -4.69
C ARG A 42 -2.85 -1.66 -3.68
N ILE A 43 -3.03 -1.39 -2.38
CA ILE A 43 -2.63 -2.28 -1.28
C ILE A 43 -3.40 -3.61 -1.37
N ASN A 44 -4.72 -3.56 -1.53
CA ASN A 44 -5.56 -4.75 -1.69
C ASN A 44 -5.14 -5.59 -2.89
N ARG A 45 -4.93 -4.97 -4.07
CA ARG A 45 -4.47 -5.68 -5.26
C ARG A 45 -3.15 -6.43 -5.04
N ALA A 46 -2.24 -5.87 -4.23
CA ALA A 46 -0.92 -6.44 -4.02
C ALA A 46 -0.91 -7.58 -2.99
N TYR A 47 -1.80 -7.51 -2.01
CA TYR A 47 -1.77 -8.40 -0.83
C TYR A 47 -3.02 -9.26 -0.66
N GLU A 48 -4.04 -9.12 -1.50
CA GLU A 48 -5.23 -10.00 -1.47
C GLU A 48 -4.82 -11.48 -1.45
N GLY A 49 -5.40 -12.23 -0.52
CA GLY A 49 -5.11 -13.66 -0.34
C GLY A 49 -3.80 -13.97 0.38
N ARG A 50 -2.96 -12.96 0.69
CA ARG A 50 -1.79 -13.17 1.56
C ARG A 50 -2.20 -13.23 3.03
N LYS A 51 -1.46 -14.03 3.78
CA LYS A 51 -1.56 -14.12 5.24
C LYS A 51 -0.36 -13.40 5.86
N PHE A 52 -0.61 -12.69 6.94
CA PHE A 52 0.42 -12.01 7.72
C PHE A 52 0.48 -12.63 9.11
N ALA A 53 1.68 -12.67 9.70
CA ALA A 53 1.82 -12.96 11.12
C ALA A 53 1.19 -11.82 11.95
N PRO A 54 0.85 -12.08 13.23
CA PRO A 54 0.50 -11.01 14.15
C PRO A 54 1.59 -9.95 14.21
N TYR A 55 1.21 -8.71 14.52
CA TYR A 55 2.15 -7.60 14.56
C TYR A 55 3.27 -7.81 15.61
N PRO A 56 4.55 -7.52 15.27
CA PRO A 56 5.02 -7.17 13.93
C PRO A 56 5.22 -8.41 13.04
N ASP A 57 4.74 -8.32 11.80
CA ASP A 57 5.09 -9.27 10.73
C ASP A 57 6.50 -8.97 10.17
N LEU A 58 7.08 -9.88 9.39
CA LEU A 58 8.35 -9.65 8.68
C LEU A 58 8.31 -8.40 7.79
N MET A 59 7.15 -8.09 7.19
CA MET A 59 6.95 -6.88 6.40
C MET A 59 7.23 -5.59 7.18
N CYS A 60 6.97 -5.61 8.50
CA CYS A 60 7.19 -4.47 9.39
C CYS A 60 8.68 -4.23 9.68
N HIS A 61 9.60 -5.00 9.08
CA HIS A 61 11.01 -4.65 9.04
C HIS A 61 11.26 -3.36 8.25
N GLU A 62 10.46 -3.12 7.21
CA GLU A 62 10.50 -1.90 6.40
C GLU A 62 9.43 -0.92 6.85
N LEU A 63 9.65 0.37 6.53
CA LEU A 63 8.66 1.41 6.78
C LEU A 63 7.47 1.30 5.81
N PRO A 64 6.27 1.75 6.20
CA PRO A 64 5.10 1.72 5.31
C PRO A 64 5.32 2.41 3.96
N GLU A 65 5.99 3.55 3.92
CA GLU A 65 6.26 4.29 2.68
C GLU A 65 7.12 3.51 1.68
N TYR A 66 8.06 2.68 2.14
CA TYR A 66 8.89 1.85 1.29
C TYR A 66 8.03 0.95 0.40
N TRP A 67 7.06 0.28 1.01
CA TRP A 67 6.10 -0.55 0.28
C TRP A 67 5.22 0.30 -0.64
N GLY A 68 4.76 1.47 -0.17
CA GLY A 68 4.00 2.43 -0.95
C GLY A 68 4.65 2.77 -2.30
N TYR A 69 5.96 3.05 -2.31
CA TYR A 69 6.71 3.30 -3.55
C TYR A 69 6.65 2.11 -4.51
N GLY A 70 6.85 0.88 -4.00
CA GLY A 70 6.79 -0.34 -4.81
C GLY A 70 5.40 -0.62 -5.40
N LEU A 71 4.35 -0.23 -4.69
CA LEU A 71 2.95 -0.36 -5.13
C LEU A 71 2.53 0.72 -6.13
N TYR A 72 3.17 1.89 -6.10
CA TYR A 72 2.79 3.03 -6.92
C TYR A 72 3.65 3.20 -8.17
N PHE A 73 4.98 3.13 -8.06
CA PHE A 73 5.89 3.33 -9.18
C PHE A 73 6.37 2.01 -9.78
N LYS A 74 6.69 2.04 -11.08
CA LYS A 74 7.42 0.96 -11.73
C LYS A 74 8.91 1.08 -11.36
N PRO A 75 9.60 -0.04 -11.11
CA PRO A 75 11.03 0.00 -10.86
C PRO A 75 11.78 0.45 -12.10
N ASN A 76 12.80 1.29 -11.92
CA ASN A 76 13.72 1.72 -12.97
C ASN A 76 15.11 1.15 -12.66
N ALA A 77 15.61 0.28 -13.55
CA ALA A 77 16.87 -0.44 -13.35
C ALA A 77 16.96 -1.16 -11.98
N GLY A 78 15.83 -1.69 -11.49
CA GLY A 78 15.75 -2.39 -10.20
C GLY A 78 15.63 -1.48 -8.97
N ARG A 79 15.55 -0.16 -9.14
CA ARG A 79 15.40 0.82 -8.06
C ARG A 79 13.99 1.39 -8.01
N LEU A 80 13.59 1.84 -6.83
CA LEU A 80 12.40 2.63 -6.57
C LEU A 80 12.82 4.08 -6.22
N PRO A 81 11.90 5.05 -6.26
CA PRO A 81 12.20 6.43 -5.85
C PRO A 81 12.14 6.65 -4.33
N ASP A 82 12.59 5.67 -3.55
CA ASP A 82 12.56 5.69 -2.08
C ASP A 82 13.89 6.12 -1.44
N ASP A 83 14.97 6.18 -2.23
CA ASP A 83 16.33 6.43 -1.74
C ASP A 83 16.59 7.88 -1.25
N ASP A 84 15.83 8.87 -1.74
CA ASP A 84 16.04 10.30 -1.43
C ASP A 84 14.67 11.03 -1.31
N PRO A 85 14.37 11.72 -0.20
CA PRO A 85 13.12 12.48 -0.03
C PRO A 85 12.93 13.61 -1.04
N ASP A 86 14.00 14.14 -1.63
CA ASP A 86 13.96 15.19 -2.65
C ASP A 86 13.94 14.62 -4.09
N THR A 87 13.77 13.31 -4.24
CA THR A 87 13.63 12.67 -5.56
C THR A 87 12.49 13.30 -6.35
N ASP A 88 12.79 13.79 -7.55
CA ASP A 88 11.74 14.25 -8.48
C ASP A 88 10.87 13.06 -8.92
N LEU A 89 9.70 12.91 -8.30
CA LEU A 89 8.78 11.81 -8.60
C LEU A 89 8.12 11.95 -9.99
N SER A 90 8.17 13.13 -10.62
CA SER A 90 7.50 13.36 -11.90
C SER A 90 8.15 12.63 -13.07
N VAL A 91 9.43 12.23 -12.93
CA VAL A 91 10.16 11.46 -13.96
C VAL A 91 9.95 9.95 -13.84
N TRP A 92 9.26 9.49 -12.80
CA TRP A 92 9.03 8.07 -12.54
C TRP A 92 7.72 7.58 -13.16
N GLU A 93 7.79 6.42 -13.81
CA GLU A 93 6.60 5.83 -14.41
C GLU A 93 5.68 5.23 -13.34
N VAL A 94 4.45 5.72 -13.28
CA VAL A 94 3.43 5.24 -12.34
C VAL A 94 2.79 3.94 -12.86
N ARG A 95 2.57 2.98 -11.97
CA ARG A 95 1.79 1.77 -12.26
C ARG A 95 0.33 2.15 -12.48
N PRO A 96 -0.36 1.55 -13.47
CA PRO A 96 -1.78 1.82 -13.67
C PRO A 96 -2.59 1.48 -12.42
N ALA A 97 -3.57 2.32 -12.09
CA ALA A 97 -4.49 2.04 -11.01
C ALA A 97 -5.23 0.70 -11.22
N PRO A 98 -5.68 0.03 -10.15
CA PRO A 98 -6.54 -1.14 -10.30
C PRO A 98 -7.80 -0.84 -11.13
N PRO A 99 -8.31 -1.78 -11.96
CA PRO A 99 -9.53 -1.56 -12.73
C PRO A 99 -10.70 -1.16 -11.82
N ARG A 100 -11.46 -0.10 -12.15
CA ARG A 100 -12.51 0.48 -11.26
C ARG A 100 -13.60 -0.50 -10.82
N HIS A 101 -13.86 -1.55 -11.61
CA HIS A 101 -14.85 -2.59 -11.30
C HIS A 101 -14.26 -3.81 -10.59
N SER A 102 -12.98 -3.75 -10.20
CA SER A 102 -12.31 -4.82 -9.46
C SER A 102 -12.74 -4.81 -7.99
N PRO A 103 -12.89 -5.98 -7.34
CA PRO A 103 -13.29 -6.07 -5.93
C PRO A 103 -12.26 -5.49 -4.94
N VAL A 104 -11.07 -5.12 -5.41
CA VAL A 104 -10.03 -4.48 -4.59
C VAL A 104 -10.39 -3.05 -4.19
N TRP A 105 -11.33 -2.42 -4.89
CA TRP A 105 -11.93 -1.14 -4.52
C TRP A 105 -13.00 -1.37 -3.45
N THR A 106 -12.58 -1.27 -2.19
CA THR A 106 -13.45 -1.42 -1.03
C THR A 106 -14.01 -0.10 -0.49
N LEU A 107 -13.40 1.01 -0.89
CA LEU A 107 -13.80 2.36 -0.51
C LEU A 107 -14.36 3.10 -1.73
N GLU A 108 -15.37 3.93 -1.49
CA GLU A 108 -15.89 4.85 -2.50
C GLU A 108 -14.81 5.85 -2.92
N ALA A 109 -14.74 6.12 -4.23
CA ALA A 109 -13.72 6.96 -4.86
C ALA A 109 -14.12 8.42 -5.01
#